data_AF-A0A9D6TG94-F1
#
_entry.id   AF-A0A9D6TG94-F1
#
_cell.length_a   1.000
_cell.length_b   1.000
_cell.length_c   1.000
_cell.angle_alpha   90.00
_cell.angle_beta   90.00
_cell.angle_gamma   90.00
#
_symmetry.space_group_name_H-M   'P 1'
#
loop_
_entity.id
_entity.type
_entity.pdbx_description
1 polymer ?
#
loop_
_entity_poly.entity_id
_entity_poly.type
_entity_poly.pdbx_seq_one_letter_code
_entity_poly.pdbx_strand_id
1 'polypeptide(L)'
;MKPFEKCPVCGGEVVERDVEKLLRGGVHTAAVRVRAEVCLRCGERLYAEETIRRFETIRGKLERNQTADFEPLGQSFQVAEG
;
A
#
# COMPACT_ATOMS: atom_id res chain seq x y z
N MET A 1 8.60 16.11 -1.55
CA MET A 1 7.91 15.63 -2.76
C MET A 1 7.27 16.83 -3.43
N LYS A 2 7.34 16.97 -4.76
CA LYS A 2 6.52 17.97 -5.45
C LYS A 2 5.13 17.34 -5.65
N PRO A 3 4.04 17.92 -5.13
CA PRO A 3 2.70 17.40 -5.32
C PRO A 3 2.37 17.27 -6.81
N PHE A 4 1.69 16.20 -7.21
CA PHE A 4 1.12 16.17 -8.55
C PHE A 4 -0.05 17.14 -8.58
N GLU A 5 0.00 18.20 -9.39
CA GLU A 5 -1.13 19.14 -9.49
C GLU A 5 -2.41 18.46 -10.05
N LYS A 6 -2.23 17.41 -10.86
CA LYS A 6 -3.30 16.57 -11.42
C LYS A 6 -2.86 15.11 -11.48
N CYS A 7 -3.84 14.21 -11.45
CA CYS A 7 -3.63 12.78 -11.61
C CYS A 7 -2.95 12.48 -12.96
N PRO A 8 -1.80 11.80 -12.97
CA PRO A 8 -1.08 11.47 -14.20
C PRO A 8 -1.81 10.41 -15.06
N VAL A 9 -2.77 9.69 -14.48
CA VAL A 9 -3.53 8.64 -15.18
C VAL A 9 -4.74 9.20 -15.93
N CYS A 10 -5.45 10.18 -15.36
CA CYS A 10 -6.72 10.66 -15.94
C CYS A 10 -6.91 12.19 -15.96
N GLY A 11 -5.91 12.96 -15.51
CA GLY A 11 -5.96 14.42 -15.43
C GLY A 11 -6.93 14.98 -14.37
N GLY A 12 -7.51 14.13 -13.52
CA GLY A 12 -8.41 14.54 -12.44
C GLY A 12 -7.69 15.19 -11.26
N GLU A 13 -8.45 15.88 -10.40
CA GLU A 13 -7.97 16.43 -9.14
C GLU A 13 -7.48 15.31 -8.20
N VAL A 14 -6.40 15.59 -7.46
CA VAL A 14 -5.86 14.72 -6.42
C VAL A 14 -5.92 15.44 -5.08
N VAL A 15 -6.16 14.68 -4.01
CA VAL A 15 -6.19 15.20 -2.65
C VAL A 15 -5.40 14.30 -1.71
N GLU A 16 -4.73 14.87 -0.71
CA GLU A 16 -4.08 14.07 0.32
C GLU A 16 -5.11 13.38 1.22
N ARG A 17 -4.93 12.07 1.43
CA ARG A 17 -5.74 11.24 2.33
C ARG A 17 -4.86 10.20 3.01
N ASP A 18 -5.26 9.79 4.22
CA ASP A 18 -4.72 8.57 4.82
C ASP A 18 -5.42 7.36 4.18
N VAL A 19 -4.62 6.46 3.63
CA VAL A 19 -5.09 5.25 2.96
C VAL A 19 -4.43 4.03 3.57
N GLU A 20 -5.17 2.92 3.56
CA GLU A 20 -4.61 1.61 3.86
C GLU A 20 -4.21 0.90 2.56
N LYS A 21 -3.00 0.34 2.54
CA LYS A 21 -2.50 -0.50 1.46
C LYS A 21 -2.18 -1.88 2.01
N LEU A 22 -2.72 -2.90 1.36
CA LEU A 22 -2.34 -4.29 1.61
C LEU A 22 -1.07 -4.61 0.81
N LEU A 23 -0.04 -5.07 1.51
CA LEU A 23 1.22 -5.53 0.96
C LEU A 23 1.29 -7.04 1.10
N ARG A 24 1.70 -7.73 0.03
CA ARG A 24 1.86 -9.19 0.00
C ARG A 24 3.33 -9.53 -0.27
N GLY A 25 3.79 -10.59 0.37
CA GLY A 25 5.10 -11.25 0.15
C GLY A 25 5.03 -12.68 0.68
N GLY A 26 5.38 -13.65 -0.15
CA GLY A 26 5.15 -15.07 0.09
C GLY A 26 3.65 -15.35 0.35
N VAL A 27 3.37 -16.04 1.45
CA VAL A 27 2.01 -16.33 1.93
C VAL A 27 1.45 -15.28 2.89
N HIS A 28 2.23 -14.24 3.22
CA HIS A 28 1.86 -13.24 4.22
C HIS A 28 1.27 -11.98 3.60
N THR A 29 0.38 -11.33 4.36
CA THR A 29 -0.17 -10.01 4.03
C THR A 29 0.03 -9.07 5.22
N ALA A 30 0.46 -7.83 4.96
CA ALA A 30 0.49 -6.75 5.94
C ALA A 30 -0.39 -5.59 5.47
N ALA A 31 -1.11 -4.98 6.40
CA ALA A 31 -1.79 -3.70 6.18
C ALA A 31 -0.88 -2.55 6.63
N VAL A 32 -0.72 -1.53 5.79
CA VAL A 32 0.04 -0.33 6.14
C VAL A 32 -0.80 0.92 5.86
N ARG A 33 -0.95 1.78 6.87
CA ARG A 33 -1.54 3.11 6.72
C ARG A 33 -0.45 4.11 6.35
N VAL A 34 -0.71 4.88 5.30
CA VAL A 34 0.17 5.95 4.81
C VAL A 34 -0.66 7.12 4.31
N ARG A 35 -0.07 8.31 4.30
CA ARG A 35 -0.62 9.44 3.56
C ARG A 35 -0.25 9.29 2.07
N ALA A 36 -1.24 9.51 1.21
CA ALA A 36 -1.08 9.45 -0.24
C ALA A 36 -1.96 10.51 -0.91
N GLU A 37 -1.60 10.92 -2.13
CA GLU A 37 -2.49 11.69 -2.99
C GLU A 37 -3.45 10.72 -3.69
N VAL A 38 -4.75 10.96 -3.56
CA VAL A 38 -5.80 10.11 -4.15
C VAL A 38 -6.56 10.90 -5.19
N CYS A 39 -6.64 10.36 -6.40
CA CYS A 39 -7.45 10.96 -7.46
C CYS A 39 -8.94 10.84 -7.15
N LEU A 40 -9.65 11.97 -7.11
CA LEU A 40 -11.09 12.01 -6.88
C LEU A 40 -11.91 11.45 -8.05
N ARG A 41 -11.30 11.27 -9.22
CA ARG A 41 -11.98 10.75 -10.43
C ARG A 41 -11.81 9.25 -10.61
N CYS A 42 -10.58 8.74 -10.60
CA CYS A 42 -10.30 7.32 -10.89
C CYS A 42 -9.84 6.50 -9.67
N GLY A 43 -9.60 7.14 -8.52
CA GLY A 43 -9.14 6.46 -7.31
C GLY A 43 -7.65 6.07 -7.30
N GLU A 44 -6.89 6.47 -8.32
CA GLU A 44 -5.43 6.25 -8.37
C GLU A 44 -4.77 6.83 -7.11
N ARG A 45 -3.78 6.10 -6.57
CA ARG A 45 -3.08 6.47 -5.33
C ARG A 45 -1.61 6.72 -5.64
N LEU A 46 -1.17 7.96 -5.50
CA LEU A 46 0.21 8.37 -5.74
C LEU A 46 0.95 8.40 -4.41
N TYR A 47 2.10 7.73 -4.35
CA TYR A 47 2.90 7.57 -3.15
C TYR A 47 4.24 8.28 -3.29
N ALA A 48 4.72 8.82 -2.16
CA ALA A 48 6.10 9.29 -2.03
C ALA A 48 7.10 8.18 -2.37
N GLU A 49 8.26 8.55 -2.91
CA GLU A 49 9.36 7.61 -3.10
C GLU A 49 9.77 6.91 -1.79
N GLU A 50 9.82 7.63 -0.66
CA GLU A 50 10.09 7.04 0.66
C GLU A 50 9.03 6.01 1.08
N THR A 51 7.77 6.25 0.71
CA THR A 51 6.66 5.35 1.00
C THR A 51 6.76 4.09 0.15
N ILE A 52 7.16 4.24 -1.13
CA ILE A 52 7.43 3.11 -2.02
C ILE A 52 8.59 2.25 -1.49
N ARG A 53 9.71 2.86 -1.08
CA ARG A 53 10.85 2.15 -0.46
C ARG A 53 10.45 1.41 0.83
N ARG A 54 9.60 2.02 1.65
CA ARG A 54 9.04 1.36 2.84
C ARG A 54 8.18 0.16 2.45
N PHE A 55 7.36 0.26 1.40
CA PHE A 55 6.57 -0.87 0.91
C PHE A 55 7.45 -2.03 0.44
N GLU A 56 8.51 -1.75 -0.32
CA GLU A 56 9.47 -2.76 -0.78
C GLU A 56 10.16 -3.46 0.40
N THR A 57 10.55 -2.69 1.42
CA THR A 57 11.14 -3.23 2.66
C THR A 57 10.17 -4.18 3.36
N ILE A 58 8.90 -3.79 3.52
CA ILE A 58 7.88 -4.63 4.15
C ILE A 58 7.63 -5.89 3.32
N ARG A 59 7.49 -5.78 1.99
CA ARG A 59 7.32 -6.93 1.11
C ARG A 59 8.47 -7.93 1.22
N GLY A 60 9.71 -7.43 1.25
CA GLY A 60 10.88 -8.29 1.44
C GLY A 60 10.89 -8.99 2.80
N LYS A 61 10.45 -8.32 3.87
CA LYS A 61 10.28 -8.95 5.19
C LYS A 61 9.21 -10.05 5.16
N LEU A 62 8.05 -9.79 4.56
CA LEU A 62 6.98 -10.77 4.40
C LEU A 62 7.46 -12.01 3.64
N GLU A 63 8.13 -11.82 2.50
CA GLU A 63 8.68 -12.93 1.68
C GLU A 63 9.63 -13.83 2.48
N ARG A 64 10.45 -13.24 3.36
CA ARG A 64 11.45 -13.96 4.17
C ARG A 64 10.94 -14.40 5.55
N ASN A 65 9.64 -14.29 5.83
CA ASN A 65 9.05 -14.56 7.15
C ASN A 65 9.67 -13.73 8.30
N GLN A 66 10.19 -12.53 8.02
CA GLN A 66 10.82 -11.63 9.00
C GLN A 66 9.79 -10.67 9.61
N THR A 67 8.76 -11.21 10.26
CA THR A 67 7.60 -10.44 10.76
C THR A 67 7.57 -10.27 12.27
N ALA A 68 8.69 -10.52 12.96
CA ALA A 68 8.78 -10.43 14.42
C ALA A 68 8.48 -9.02 14.97
N ASP A 69 8.68 -7.98 14.14
CA ASP A 69 8.37 -6.59 14.46
C ASP A 69 7.01 -6.11 13.92
N PHE A 70 6.17 -7.01 13.40
CA PHE A 70 4.82 -6.68 12.92
C PHE A 70 3.76 -7.10 13.95
N GLU A 71 2.67 -6.35 14.00
CA GLU A 71 1.51 -6.69 14.83
C GLU A 71 0.57 -7.62 14.04
N PRO A 72 0.10 -8.74 14.63
CA PRO A 72 -0.87 -9.61 13.98
C PRO A 72 -2.21 -8.88 13.81
N LEU A 73 -2.73 -8.86 12.58
CA LEU A 73 -4.02 -8.25 12.25
C LEU A 73 -5.05 -9.34 11.93
N GLY A 74 -5.70 -9.86 12.98
CA GLY A 74 -6.76 -10.86 12.84
C GLY A 74 -6.30 -12.14 12.14
N GLN A 75 -7.24 -12.80 11.46
CA GLN A 75 -6.99 -14.01 10.67
C GLN A 75 -7.26 -13.72 9.19
N SER A 76 -6.39 -14.23 8.31
CA SER A 76 -6.55 -14.19 6.87
C SER A 76 -6.76 -15.61 6.34
N PHE A 77 -7.63 -15.77 5.36
CA PHE A 77 -8.02 -17.07 4.81
C PHE A 77 -7.95 -17.04 3.29
N GLN A 78 -7.48 -18.14 2.70
CA GLN A 78 -7.65 -18.42 1.28
C GLN A 78 -8.77 -19.45 1.14
N VAL A 79 -9.73 -19.20 0.24
CA VAL A 79 -10.80 -20.14 -0.06
C VAL A 79 -10.20 -21.30 -0.87
N ALA A 80 -10.40 -22.54 -0.43
CA ALA A 80 -10.01 -23.72 -1.20
C ALA A 80 -10.84 -23.77 -2.50
N GLU A 81 -10.18 -23.84 -3.65
CA GLU A 81 -10.86 -24.16 -4.90
C GLU A 81 -11.23 -25.65 -4.87
N GLY A 82 -12.51 -25.95 -5.06
CA GLY A 82 -13.05 -27.31 -5.07
C GLY A 82 -12.83 -28.04 -6.38
#